data_AF-A0A409W1T7-F1
#
_entry.id   AF-A0A409W1T7-F1
#
_cell.length_a   1.000
_cell.length_b   1.000
_cell.length_c   1.000
_cell.angle_alpha   90.00
_cell.angle_beta   90.00
_cell.angle_gamma   90.00
#
_symmetry.space_group_name_H-M   'P 1'
#
loop_
_entity.id
_entity.type
_entity.pdbx_description
1 polymer ?
#
loop_
_entity_poly.entity_id
_entity_poly.type
_entity_poly.pdbx_seq_one_letter_code
_entity_poly.pdbx_strand_id
1 'polypeptide(L)'
;MVELERMWNRRWRKKEKRRRGDRMEEKVPLREFHKTVKGLTRAQTSLIIQARSDHLPLNGRLHMIRKSDTDKCPRCTERRGGERAIENVQHVVYECKGHARLRQKLWKEVGKVNATIRELTANTEHAKALTDFLISTGRLGKKWEEREAAERLREEERGRVMETIEEEE
;
A
#
# COMPACT_ATOMS: atom_id res chain seq x y z
N MET A 1 -6.15 8.29 30.56
CA MET A 1 -6.32 8.11 29.10
C MET A 1 -5.90 9.34 28.30
N VAL A 2 -6.57 10.50 28.47
CA VAL A 2 -6.31 11.75 27.71
C VAL A 2 -4.88 12.30 27.87
N GLU A 3 -4.32 12.22 29.08
CA GLU A 3 -2.98 12.74 29.36
C GLU A 3 -1.86 11.90 28.74
N LEU A 4 -2.06 10.58 28.72
CA LEU A 4 -1.17 9.64 28.04
C LEU A 4 -1.18 9.90 26.53
N GLU A 5 -2.36 10.04 25.95
CA GLU A 5 -2.55 10.39 24.53
C GLU A 5 -1.86 11.71 24.17
N ARG A 6 -2.00 12.75 25.00
CA ARG A 6 -1.30 14.03 24.82
C ARG A 6 0.22 13.90 24.93
N MET A 7 0.71 13.11 25.88
CA MET A 7 2.15 12.86 26.06
C MET A 7 2.74 12.10 24.87
N TRP A 8 2.07 11.04 24.42
CA TRP A 8 2.46 10.26 23.24
C TRP A 8 2.45 11.13 21.98
N ASN A 9 1.39 11.91 21.76
CA ASN A 9 1.31 12.84 20.64
C ASN A 9 2.44 13.88 20.65
N ARG A 10 2.80 14.43 21.82
CA ARG A 10 3.93 15.38 21.95
C ARG A 10 5.28 14.73 21.64
N ARG A 11 5.54 13.53 22.17
CA ARG A 11 6.78 12.78 21.88
C ARG A 11 6.86 12.38 20.41
N TRP A 12 5.75 11.92 19.84
CA TRP A 12 5.67 11.55 18.43
C TRP A 12 5.86 12.77 17.51
N ARG A 13 5.41 13.96 17.93
CA ARG A 13 5.56 15.24 17.21
C ARG A 13 6.97 15.82 17.26
N LYS A 14 7.72 15.61 18.35
CA LYS A 14 9.08 16.15 18.54
C LYS A 14 10.19 15.48 17.73
N LYS A 15 9.95 14.34 17.07
CA LYS A 15 11.01 13.66 16.30
C LYS A 15 11.28 14.44 15.00
N GLU A 16 12.35 15.24 14.98
CA GLU A 16 12.79 16.11 13.86
C GLU A 16 12.89 15.44 12.49
N LYS A 17 13.02 14.11 12.43
CA LYS A 17 13.12 13.35 11.18
C LYS A 17 11.76 12.96 10.58
N ARG A 18 10.72 13.77 10.73
CA ARG A 18 9.44 13.51 10.04
C ARG A 18 9.61 13.68 8.53
N ARG A 19 9.88 12.60 7.81
CA ARG A 19 9.95 12.57 6.34
C ARG A 19 8.53 12.52 5.77
N ARG A 20 8.38 12.73 4.45
CA ARG A 20 7.06 12.89 3.76
C ARG A 20 6.02 11.78 4.06
N GLY A 21 6.40 10.61 4.54
CA GLY A 21 5.51 9.52 5.01
C GLY A 21 5.13 9.53 6.51
N ASP A 22 5.71 10.41 7.33
CA ASP A 22 5.47 10.48 8.79
C ASP A 22 4.26 11.34 9.19
N ARG A 23 3.53 11.90 8.23
CA ARG A 23 2.18 12.43 8.51
C ARG A 23 1.20 11.26 8.56
N MET A 24 1.39 10.36 9.53
CA MET A 24 0.28 9.56 10.04
C MET A 24 -0.85 10.53 10.35
N GLU A 25 -2.02 10.27 9.78
CA GLU A 25 -3.20 11.13 9.92
C GLU A 25 -3.46 11.40 11.41
N GLU A 26 -3.62 12.67 11.78
CA GLU A 26 -3.87 13.08 13.16
C GLU A 26 -5.13 12.42 13.74
N LYS A 27 -6.07 12.05 12.87
CA LYS A 27 -7.23 11.21 13.18
C LYS A 27 -7.25 10.06 12.19
N VAL A 28 -6.76 8.90 12.61
CA VAL A 28 -6.91 7.66 11.83
C VAL A 28 -8.36 7.20 11.95
N PRO A 29 -9.15 7.14 10.86
CA PRO A 29 -10.51 6.62 10.93
C PRO A 29 -10.46 5.09 11.05
N LEU A 30 -10.09 4.58 12.23
CA LEU A 30 -9.89 3.15 12.49
C LEU A 30 -11.14 2.32 12.18
N ARG A 31 -12.34 2.88 12.39
CA ARG A 31 -13.61 2.19 12.09
C ARG A 31 -13.79 1.95 10.59
N GLU A 32 -13.45 2.92 9.76
CA GLU A 32 -13.49 2.79 8.29
C GLU A 32 -12.48 1.74 7.85
N PHE A 33 -11.25 1.85 8.33
CA PHE A 33 -10.20 0.89 8.05
C PHE A 33 -10.57 -0.54 8.47
N HIS A 34 -11.18 -0.72 9.65
CA HIS A 34 -11.65 -2.01 10.15
C HIS A 34 -12.74 -2.62 9.25
N LYS A 35 -13.62 -1.80 8.67
CA LYS A 35 -14.61 -2.29 7.69
C LYS A 35 -13.92 -2.72 6.40
N THR A 36 -12.94 -1.94 5.93
CA THR A 36 -12.16 -2.26 4.73
C THR A 36 -11.42 -3.59 4.86
N VAL A 37 -10.65 -3.78 5.94
CA VAL A 37 -9.80 -4.97 6.12
C VAL A 37 -10.59 -6.27 6.28
N LYS A 38 -11.89 -6.23 6.61
CA LYS A 38 -12.72 -7.43 6.69
C LYS A 38 -12.89 -8.13 5.33
N GLY A 39 -12.86 -7.38 4.24
CA GLY A 39 -12.95 -7.92 2.88
C GLY A 39 -11.60 -8.03 2.17
N LEU A 40 -10.51 -8.02 2.93
CA LEU A 40 -9.15 -8.15 2.41
C LEU A 40 -8.46 -9.36 2.99
N THR A 41 -7.61 -9.97 2.19
CA THR A 41 -6.71 -11.02 2.68
C THR A 41 -5.67 -10.44 3.65
N ARG A 42 -4.95 -11.31 4.38
CA ARG A 42 -3.92 -10.86 5.34
C ARG A 42 -2.74 -10.21 4.60
N ALA A 43 -2.39 -10.74 3.42
CA ALA A 43 -1.36 -10.19 2.55
C ALA A 43 -1.76 -8.79 2.05
N GLN A 44 -2.98 -8.63 1.55
CA GLN A 44 -3.50 -7.34 1.08
C GLN A 44 -3.53 -6.30 2.21
N THR A 45 -4.04 -6.69 3.38
CA THR A 45 -4.05 -5.84 4.57
C THR A 45 -2.64 -5.38 4.95
N SER A 46 -1.67 -6.30 4.95
CA SER A 46 -0.27 -5.97 5.26
C SER A 46 0.32 -4.97 4.25
N LEU A 47 0.05 -5.16 2.96
CA LEU A 47 0.52 -4.26 1.91
C LEU A 47 -0.05 -2.85 2.07
N ILE A 48 -1.34 -2.74 2.38
CA ILE A 48 -1.99 -1.45 2.55
C ILE A 48 -1.46 -0.71 3.78
N ILE A 49 -1.29 -1.40 4.91
CA ILE A 49 -0.70 -0.79 6.11
C ILE A 49 0.70 -0.26 5.81
N GLN A 50 1.50 -1.06 5.10
CA GLN A 50 2.85 -0.65 4.68
C GLN A 50 2.82 0.50 3.67
N ALA A 51 1.85 0.52 2.74
CA ALA A 51 1.69 1.59 1.77
C ALA A 51 1.32 2.92 2.45
N ARG A 52 0.34 2.88 3.38
CA ARG A 52 -0.10 4.06 4.15
C ARG A 52 1.02 4.66 4.99
N SER A 53 1.95 3.84 5.46
CA SER A 53 3.06 4.25 6.30
C SER A 53 4.37 4.45 5.54
N ASP A 54 4.39 4.31 4.21
CA ASP A 54 5.60 4.37 3.36
C ASP A 54 6.71 3.38 3.83
N HIS A 55 6.29 2.20 4.31
CA HIS A 55 7.16 1.11 4.78
C HIS A 55 7.32 -0.02 3.78
N LEU A 56 6.72 0.09 2.59
CA LEU A 56 6.91 -0.89 1.53
C LEU A 56 8.41 -1.01 1.17
N PRO A 57 8.89 -2.22 0.79
CA PRO A 57 10.30 -2.47 0.47
C PRO A 57 10.69 -1.91 -0.91
N LEU A 58 10.44 -0.62 -1.13
CA LEU A 58 10.88 0.16 -2.28
C LEU A 58 12.28 0.72 -2.03
N ASN A 59 13.02 1.07 -3.10
CA ASN A 59 14.43 1.47 -2.96
C ASN A 59 14.63 2.64 -1.99
N GLY A 60 13.71 3.61 -1.92
CA GLY A 60 13.79 4.72 -0.96
C GLY A 60 13.78 4.25 0.50
N ARG A 61 12.96 3.25 0.83
CA ARG A 61 12.94 2.64 2.16
C ARG A 61 14.14 1.72 2.38
N LEU A 62 14.46 0.87 1.40
CA LEU A 62 15.57 -0.08 1.48
C LEU A 62 16.92 0.64 1.65
N HIS A 63 17.14 1.74 0.93
CA HIS A 63 18.35 2.54 1.06
C HIS A 63 18.47 3.18 2.44
N MET A 64 17.35 3.69 2.98
CA MET A 64 17.32 4.24 4.33
C MET A 64 17.76 3.23 5.39
N ILE A 65 17.40 1.96 5.23
CA ILE A 65 17.80 0.87 6.13
C ILE A 65 19.08 0.15 5.68
N ARG A 66 19.82 0.71 4.71
CA ARG A 66 21.08 0.17 4.18
C ARG A 66 20.96 -1.25 3.60
N LYS A 67 19.82 -1.54 2.97
CA LYS A 67 19.53 -2.79 2.24
C LYS A 67 19.50 -2.62 0.72
N SER A 68 19.67 -1.39 0.23
CA SER A 68 19.84 -1.07 -1.18
C SER A 68 20.94 -0.02 -1.32
N ASP A 69 21.78 -0.15 -2.34
CA ASP A 69 22.85 0.81 -2.64
C ASP A 69 22.31 2.16 -3.12
N THR A 70 21.07 2.19 -3.62
CA THR A 70 20.44 3.39 -4.16
C THR A 70 19.00 3.54 -3.67
N ASP A 71 18.56 4.79 -3.48
CA ASP A 71 17.17 5.16 -3.21
C ASP A 71 16.35 5.40 -4.49
N LYS A 72 17.00 5.33 -5.66
CA LYS A 72 16.43 5.74 -6.94
C LYS A 72 15.53 4.68 -7.54
N CYS A 73 14.47 5.12 -8.21
CA CYS A 73 13.56 4.25 -8.95
C CYS A 73 14.24 3.70 -10.21
N PRO A 74 14.31 2.37 -10.40
CA PRO A 74 14.96 1.77 -11.57
C PRO A 74 14.14 1.93 -12.85
N ARG A 75 12.83 2.15 -12.73
CA ARG A 75 11.89 2.33 -13.86
C ARG A 75 11.82 3.77 -14.37
N CYS A 76 12.38 4.73 -13.64
CA CYS A 76 12.47 6.10 -14.12
C CYS A 76 13.73 6.27 -14.97
N THR A 77 13.56 6.90 -16.12
CA THR A 77 14.66 7.58 -16.82
C THR A 77 14.99 8.88 -16.10
N GLU A 78 16.16 9.43 -16.36
CA GLU A 78 16.61 10.71 -15.80
C GLU A 78 15.53 11.80 -15.96
N ARG A 79 15.24 12.54 -14.89
CA ARG A 79 14.39 13.75 -14.96
C ARG A 79 15.23 14.88 -15.58
N ARG A 80 14.59 15.97 -16.06
CA ARG A 80 15.33 17.18 -16.48
C ARG A 80 16.23 17.61 -15.32
N GLY A 81 17.56 17.55 -15.50
CA GLY A 81 18.55 17.72 -14.43
C GLY A 81 19.32 16.44 -14.02
N GLY A 82 19.14 15.31 -14.72
CA GLY A 82 20.04 14.15 -14.68
C GLY A 82 19.77 13.11 -13.59
N GLU A 83 18.92 13.40 -12.60
CA GLU A 83 18.70 12.45 -11.49
C GLU A 83 17.36 11.70 -11.60
N ARG A 84 17.41 10.40 -11.29
CA ARG A 84 16.21 9.56 -11.16
C ARG A 84 15.42 9.94 -9.90
N ALA A 85 14.12 9.70 -9.91
CA ALA A 85 13.27 9.94 -8.75
C ALA A 85 13.63 9.00 -7.59
N ILE A 86 13.44 9.46 -6.35
CA ILE A 86 13.45 8.56 -5.17
C ILE A 86 12.25 7.62 -5.28
N GLU A 87 12.48 6.31 -5.09
CA GLU A 87 11.44 5.30 -5.14
C GLU A 87 10.73 5.17 -3.79
N ASN A 88 9.59 5.83 -3.65
CA ASN A 88 8.67 5.69 -2.51
C ASN A 88 7.24 5.44 -3.00
N VAL A 89 6.31 5.20 -2.08
CA VAL A 89 4.92 4.86 -2.44
C VAL A 89 4.27 5.98 -3.26
N GLN A 90 4.49 7.23 -2.88
CA GLN A 90 3.97 8.40 -3.60
C GLN A 90 4.47 8.41 -5.05
N HIS A 91 5.77 8.21 -5.26
CA HIS A 91 6.36 8.17 -6.58
C HIS A 91 5.78 7.04 -7.43
N VAL A 92 5.70 5.82 -6.91
CA VAL A 92 5.20 4.66 -7.66
C VAL A 92 3.72 4.85 -8.03
N VAL A 93 2.88 5.24 -7.06
CA VAL A 93 1.42 5.34 -7.20
C VAL A 93 0.97 6.57 -7.99
N TYR A 94 1.72 7.68 -8.02
CA TYR A 94 1.26 8.92 -8.67
C TYR A 94 2.16 9.40 -9.82
N GLU A 95 3.48 9.18 -9.75
CA GLU A 95 4.43 9.92 -10.61
C GLU A 95 5.21 9.06 -11.61
N CYS A 96 5.45 7.78 -11.29
CA CYS A 96 6.45 6.96 -11.97
C CYS A 96 6.09 6.69 -13.44
N LYS A 97 6.79 7.31 -14.40
CA LYS A 97 6.45 7.14 -15.83
C LYS A 97 6.48 5.68 -16.29
N GLY A 98 7.38 4.86 -15.75
CA GLY A 98 7.48 3.44 -16.06
C GLY A 98 6.26 2.59 -15.64
N HIS A 99 5.41 3.10 -14.74
CA HIS A 99 4.18 2.45 -14.30
C HIS A 99 2.90 3.14 -14.81
N ALA A 100 3.00 4.00 -15.83
CA ALA A 100 1.86 4.77 -16.34
C ALA A 100 0.69 3.88 -16.78
N ARG A 101 0.94 2.78 -17.50
CA ARG A 101 -0.11 1.84 -17.94
C ARG A 101 -0.80 1.14 -16.76
N LEU A 102 -0.02 0.69 -15.77
CA LEU A 102 -0.56 0.07 -14.56
C LEU A 102 -1.39 1.08 -13.75
N ARG A 103 -0.94 2.33 -13.65
CA ARG A 103 -1.72 3.40 -13.00
C ARG A 103 -3.02 3.71 -13.72
N GLN A 104 -3.02 3.71 -15.06
CA GLN A 104 -4.25 3.90 -15.82
C GLN A 104 -5.27 2.80 -15.49
N LYS A 105 -4.83 1.54 -15.38
CA LYS A 105 -5.68 0.43 -14.93
C LYS A 105 -6.22 0.67 -13.51
N LEU A 106 -5.35 1.02 -12.56
CA LEU A 106 -5.73 1.37 -11.19
C LEU A 106 -6.83 2.45 -11.15
N TRP A 107 -6.62 3.57 -11.86
CA TRP A 107 -7.60 4.67 -11.84
C TRP A 107 -8.90 4.33 -12.55
N LYS A 108 -8.87 3.43 -13.53
CA LYS A 108 -10.08 2.91 -14.18
C LYS A 108 -10.90 2.04 -13.20
N GLU A 109 -10.24 1.17 -12.44
CA GLU A 109 -10.89 0.31 -11.44
C GLU A 109 -11.45 1.11 -10.26
N VAL A 110 -10.72 2.13 -9.82
CA VAL A 110 -11.15 3.02 -8.72
C VAL A 110 -12.25 4.00 -9.16
N GLY A 111 -12.37 4.28 -10.47
CA GLY A 111 -13.33 5.26 -11.01
C GLY A 111 -13.02 6.72 -10.64
N LYS A 112 -11.94 6.98 -9.89
CA LYS A 112 -11.47 8.30 -9.48
C LYS A 112 -9.97 8.44 -9.70
N VAL A 113 -9.59 9.37 -10.56
CA VAL A 113 -8.17 9.68 -10.84
C VAL A 113 -7.54 10.37 -9.63
N ASN A 114 -6.31 9.98 -9.29
CA ASN A 114 -5.52 10.57 -8.21
C ASN A 114 -6.21 10.55 -6.84
N ALA A 115 -7.03 9.53 -6.57
CA ALA A 115 -7.50 9.27 -5.21
C ALA A 115 -6.30 9.10 -4.27
N THR A 116 -6.34 9.73 -3.11
CA THR A 116 -5.27 9.67 -2.11
C THR A 116 -5.09 8.25 -1.59
N ILE A 117 -3.91 7.90 -1.06
CA ILE A 117 -3.66 6.58 -0.46
C ILE A 117 -4.69 6.29 0.64
N ARG A 118 -5.14 7.32 1.35
CA ARG A 118 -6.22 7.21 2.34
C ARG A 118 -7.53 6.75 1.70
N GLU A 119 -7.98 7.45 0.66
CA GLU A 119 -9.24 7.12 -0.04
C GLU A 119 -9.18 5.75 -0.69
N LEU A 120 -8.03 5.38 -1.25
CA LEU A 120 -7.79 4.06 -1.82
C LEU A 120 -7.87 2.94 -0.77
N THR A 121 -7.58 3.25 0.50
CA THR A 121 -7.49 2.25 1.56
C THR A 121 -8.66 2.33 2.55
N ALA A 122 -9.65 3.18 2.28
CA ALA A 122 -10.90 3.30 3.03
C ALA A 122 -12.05 2.52 2.39
N ASN A 123 -11.87 1.99 1.19
CA ASN A 123 -12.84 1.17 0.47
C ASN A 123 -12.19 -0.16 0.08
N THR A 124 -12.88 -1.27 0.27
CA THR A 124 -12.34 -2.63 0.06
C THR A 124 -11.94 -2.87 -1.39
N GLU A 125 -12.75 -2.43 -2.36
CA GLU A 125 -12.48 -2.65 -3.77
C GLU A 125 -11.33 -1.76 -4.27
N HIS A 126 -11.27 -0.50 -3.80
CA HIS A 126 -10.12 0.36 -4.09
C HIS A 126 -8.82 -0.17 -3.46
N ALA A 127 -8.94 -0.78 -2.28
CA ALA A 127 -7.84 -1.39 -1.57
C ALA A 127 -7.28 -2.60 -2.34
N LYS A 128 -8.15 -3.48 -2.85
CA LYS A 128 -7.78 -4.58 -3.75
C LYS A 128 -7.11 -4.07 -5.03
N ALA A 129 -7.70 -3.06 -5.68
CA ALA A 129 -7.12 -2.46 -6.88
C ALA A 129 -5.71 -1.88 -6.61
N LEU A 130 -5.51 -1.23 -5.46
CA LEU A 130 -4.20 -0.73 -5.05
C LEU A 130 -3.19 -1.86 -4.80
N THR A 131 -3.59 -2.96 -4.14
CA THR A 131 -2.69 -4.10 -3.92
C THR A 131 -2.29 -4.76 -5.23
N ASP A 132 -3.25 -4.95 -6.14
CA ASP A 132 -3.03 -5.57 -7.45
C ASP A 132 -2.11 -4.70 -8.29
N PHE A 133 -2.30 -3.38 -8.27
CA PHE A 133 -1.38 -2.41 -8.86
C PHE A 133 0.04 -2.56 -8.29
N LEU A 134 0.19 -2.54 -6.96
CA LEU A 134 1.49 -2.59 -6.29
C LEU A 134 2.24 -3.89 -6.60
N ILE A 135 1.54 -5.01 -6.63
CA ILE A 135 2.12 -6.32 -6.97
C ILE A 135 2.48 -6.36 -8.45
N SER A 136 1.59 -5.90 -9.33
CA SER A 136 1.83 -5.82 -10.78
C SER A 136 3.01 -4.92 -11.17
N THR A 137 3.45 -4.01 -10.29
CA THR A 137 4.68 -3.24 -10.55
C THR A 137 5.94 -4.09 -10.60
N GLY A 138 5.90 -5.32 -10.05
CA GLY A 138 7.04 -6.22 -9.91
C GLY A 138 8.12 -5.70 -8.96
N ARG A 139 7.80 -4.69 -8.14
CA ARG A 139 8.73 -4.11 -7.15
C ARG A 139 8.68 -4.86 -5.83
N LEU A 140 7.56 -5.50 -5.54
CA LEU A 140 7.38 -6.37 -4.40
C LEU A 140 7.87 -7.76 -4.82
N GLY A 141 8.88 -8.31 -4.15
CA GLY A 141 9.50 -9.57 -4.58
C GLY A 141 8.51 -10.74 -4.67
N LYS A 142 8.87 -11.80 -5.41
CA LYS A 142 8.04 -12.98 -5.74
C LYS A 142 7.23 -13.55 -4.57
N LYS A 143 7.78 -13.51 -3.35
CA LYS A 143 7.09 -13.94 -2.13
C LYS A 143 5.74 -13.25 -1.91
N TRP A 144 5.56 -12.02 -2.35
CA TRP A 144 4.28 -11.30 -2.22
C TRP A 144 3.25 -11.80 -3.23
N GLU A 145 3.67 -12.05 -4.47
CA GLU A 145 2.84 -12.66 -5.51
C GLU A 145 2.37 -14.06 -5.08
N GLU A 146 3.30 -14.90 -4.60
CA GLU A 146 3.02 -16.25 -4.12
C GLU A 146 2.07 -16.25 -2.92
N ARG A 147 2.28 -15.35 -1.95
CA ARG A 147 1.43 -15.24 -0.76
C ARG A 147 0.01 -14.79 -1.11
N GLU A 148 -0.12 -13.82 -2.01
CA GLU A 148 -1.41 -13.36 -2.46
C GLU A 148 -2.15 -14.47 -3.22
N ALA A 149 -1.47 -15.14 -4.16
CA ALA A 149 -2.04 -16.26 -4.91
C ALA A 149 -2.51 -17.39 -3.98
N ALA A 150 -1.70 -17.76 -2.98
CA ALA A 150 -2.06 -18.77 -2.01
C ALA A 150 -3.26 -18.36 -1.12
N GLU A 151 -3.39 -17.08 -0.78
CA GLU A 151 -4.53 -16.60 0.00
C GLU A 151 -5.81 -16.53 -0.85
N ARG A 152 -5.74 -16.11 -2.12
CA ARG A 152 -6.88 -16.14 -3.05
C ARG A 152 -7.41 -17.55 -3.26
N LEU A 153 -6.52 -18.53 -3.49
CA LEU A 153 -6.92 -19.94 -3.62
C LEU A 153 -7.66 -20.45 -2.38
N ARG A 154 -7.19 -20.12 -1.17
CA ARG A 154 -7.87 -20.49 0.08
C ARG A 154 -9.23 -19.83 0.25
N GLU A 155 -9.37 -18.60 -0.24
CA GLU A 155 -10.64 -17.86 -0.16
C GLU A 155 -11.66 -18.42 -1.15
N GLU A 156 -11.23 -18.75 -2.37
CA GLU A 156 -12.04 -19.47 -3.36
C GLU A 156 -12.47 -20.85 -2.83
N GLU A 157 -11.56 -21.60 -2.22
CA GLU A 157 -11.85 -22.89 -1.62
C GLU A 157 -12.83 -22.77 -0.44
N ARG A 158 -12.68 -21.76 0.42
CA ARG A 158 -13.64 -21.46 1.49
C ARG A 158 -15.02 -21.08 0.95
N GLY A 159 -15.07 -20.30 -0.14
CA GLY A 159 -16.31 -19.94 -0.82
C GLY A 159 -17.04 -21.17 -1.34
N ARG A 160 -16.32 -22.08 -2.03
CA ARG A 160 -16.87 -23.35 -2.50
C ARG A 160 -17.40 -24.23 -1.38
N VAL A 161 -16.65 -24.36 -0.27
CA VAL A 161 -17.10 -25.14 0.89
C VAL A 161 -18.35 -24.56 1.52
N MET A 162 -18.50 -23.23 1.55
CA MET A 162 -19.70 -22.56 2.06
C MET A 162 -20.91 -22.79 1.14
N GLU A 163 -20.72 -22.69 -0.17
CA GLU A 163 -21.75 -22.97 -1.20
C GLU A 163 -22.25 -24.42 -1.12
N THR A 164 -21.35 -25.40 -0.93
CA THR A 164 -21.76 -26.81 -0.77
C THR A 164 -22.56 -27.09 0.50
N ILE A 165 -22.36 -26.30 1.57
CA ILE A 165 -23.13 -26.47 2.82
C ILE A 165 -24.54 -25.88 2.67
N GLU A 166 -24.70 -24.78 1.92
CA GLU A 166 -26.00 -24.17 1.64
C GLU A 166 -26.85 -25.00 0.65
N GLU A 167 -26.24 -25.82 -0.21
CA GLU A 167 -26.95 -26.73 -1.12
C GLU A 167 -27.44 -28.03 -0.44
N GLU A 168 -26.91 -28.37 0.73
CA GLU A 168 -27.25 -29.59 1.49
C GLU A 168 -28.31 -29.38 2.60
N GLU A 169 -28.77 -28.15 2.84
CA GLU A 169 -29.87 -27.79 3.77
C GLU A 169 -31.22 -27.57 3.06
#